data_AF-H2ZU45-F1
#
_entry.id   AF-H2ZU45-F1
#
_cell.length_a   1.000
_cell.length_b   1.000
_cell.length_c   1.000
_cell.angle_alpha   90.00
_cell.angle_beta   90.00
_cell.angle_gamma   90.00
#
_symmetry.space_group_name_H-M   'P 1'
#
loop_
_entity.id
_entity.type
_entity.pdbx_description
1 polymer ?
#
loop_
_entity_poly.entity_id
_entity_poly.type
_entity_poly.pdbx_seq_one_letter_code
_entity_poly.pdbx_strand_id
1 'polypeptide(L)'
;VYLVAGAMTLHAMLLAIFLLSSVSAVNEDLMDNVITALEKATGFLESEYKDINLDGVMGFLFLQVCYRYSNRQTPNSVFMLRSQCLQVKRMVIKLKNIIKKTENELIRNDLQYFKEFEPLLTSDFWTLPQMWTETNPGFVYSTSRDKECFNEKISDRCMTLLLGTWEHSAVPCVVTHTCRNTMTQFGCPDYSLSHQLLYFMIGELKRCPIIPKREQEQPRVSMTTQDYKQVFCSNMMKKNLVIEKEEFPLELRDLFMEYSELAG
;
A
#
# COMPACT_ATOMS: atom_id res chain seq x y z
N VAL A 1 53.47 33.41 21.38
CA VAL A 1 53.93 32.32 20.49
C VAL A 1 53.58 31.03 21.23
N TYR A 2 52.60 30.20 20.90
CA TYR A 2 51.95 29.81 19.65
C TYR A 2 50.44 29.58 19.93
N LEU A 3 49.49 30.11 19.16
CA LEU A 3 48.98 29.49 17.93
C LEU A 3 48.44 28.05 18.10
N VAL A 4 47.54 27.76 19.07
CA VAL A 4 46.72 26.51 19.02
C VAL A 4 45.26 26.69 19.48
N ALA A 5 44.88 27.80 20.13
CA ALA A 5 43.51 27.94 20.67
C ALA A 5 42.43 28.35 19.64
N GLY A 6 42.82 28.73 18.41
CA GLY A 6 41.88 29.16 17.36
C GLY A 6 41.50 28.09 16.32
N ALA A 7 42.16 26.93 16.33
CA ALA A 7 41.92 25.88 15.33
C ALA A 7 40.97 24.77 15.81
N MET A 8 40.86 24.53 17.13
CA MET A 8 40.04 23.41 17.64
C MET A 8 38.54 23.71 17.71
N THR A 9 38.13 24.98 17.79
CA THR A 9 36.71 25.36 17.78
C THR A 9 36.12 25.42 16.36
N LEU A 10 36.93 25.72 15.34
CA LEU A 10 36.50 25.71 13.94
C LEU A 10 36.37 24.28 13.39
N HIS A 11 37.26 23.36 13.77
CA HIS A 11 37.19 21.95 13.36
C HIS A 11 36.05 21.20 14.06
N ALA A 12 35.74 21.51 15.32
CA ALA A 12 34.59 20.94 16.01
C ALA A 12 33.24 21.45 15.46
N MET A 13 33.16 22.72 15.04
CA MET A 13 31.98 23.24 14.33
C MET A 13 31.86 22.67 12.90
N LEU A 14 32.97 22.52 12.16
CA LEU A 14 32.94 21.91 10.83
C LEU A 14 32.61 20.42 10.87
N LEU A 15 33.06 19.67 11.89
CA LEU A 15 32.67 18.27 12.12
C LEU A 15 31.20 18.14 12.56
N ALA A 16 30.69 19.05 13.40
CA ALA A 16 29.27 19.08 13.75
C ALA A 16 28.39 19.47 12.54
N ILE A 17 28.86 20.39 11.69
CA ILE A 17 28.20 20.74 10.43
C ILE A 17 28.28 19.58 9.44
N PHE A 18 29.41 18.86 9.34
CA PHE A 18 29.56 17.67 8.48
C PHE A 18 28.70 16.48 8.95
N LEU A 19 28.55 16.30 10.26
CA LEU A 19 27.73 15.24 10.85
C LEU A 19 26.22 15.59 10.82
N LEU A 20 25.86 16.88 10.88
CA LEU A 20 24.49 17.34 10.64
C LEU A 20 24.15 17.32 9.13
N SER A 21 25.12 17.63 8.26
CA SER A 21 24.95 17.59 6.81
C SER A 21 25.00 16.18 6.25
N SER A 22 25.66 15.21 6.90
CA SER A 22 25.63 13.81 6.46
C SER A 22 24.30 13.13 6.79
N VAL A 23 23.66 13.51 7.90
CA VAL A 23 22.31 13.03 8.21
C VAL A 23 21.27 13.69 7.30
N SER A 24 21.45 14.97 6.92
CA SER A 24 20.58 15.61 5.93
C SER A 24 20.83 15.11 4.50
N ALA A 25 22.08 14.93 4.09
CA ALA A 25 22.46 14.50 2.74
C ALA A 25 22.09 13.03 2.48
N VAL A 26 22.26 12.12 3.46
CA VAL A 26 21.79 10.73 3.32
C VAL A 26 20.27 10.68 3.19
N ASN A 27 19.55 11.56 3.89
CA ASN A 27 18.10 11.66 3.79
C ASN A 27 17.66 12.36 2.48
N GLU A 28 18.43 13.33 1.99
CA GLU A 28 18.23 14.03 0.72
C GLU A 28 18.47 13.09 -0.47
N ASP A 29 19.58 12.34 -0.49
CA ASP A 29 19.89 11.34 -1.50
C ASP A 29 18.86 10.20 -1.50
N LEU A 30 18.42 9.75 -0.32
CA LEU A 30 17.34 8.78 -0.20
C LEU A 30 16.03 9.32 -0.77
N MET A 31 15.67 10.57 -0.43
CA MET A 31 14.47 11.22 -0.93
C MET A 31 14.53 11.42 -2.45
N ASP A 32 15.67 11.82 -3.00
CA ASP A 32 15.88 11.95 -4.44
C ASP A 32 15.80 10.60 -5.16
N ASN A 33 16.32 9.53 -4.56
CA ASN A 33 16.18 8.18 -5.07
C ASN A 33 14.71 7.73 -5.09
N VAL A 34 13.95 7.98 -4.03
CA VAL A 34 12.51 7.69 -3.95
C VAL A 34 11.76 8.50 -5.02
N ILE A 35 11.97 9.81 -5.10
CA ILE A 35 11.32 10.68 -6.09
C ILE A 35 11.65 10.21 -7.51
N THR A 36 12.90 9.86 -7.78
CA THR A 36 13.34 9.35 -9.09
C THR A 36 12.70 8.00 -9.42
N ALA A 37 12.62 7.09 -8.45
CA ALA A 37 11.96 5.80 -8.64
C ALA A 37 10.47 5.99 -8.98
N LEU A 38 9.79 6.88 -8.27
CA LEU A 38 8.39 7.18 -8.51
C LEU A 38 8.15 7.92 -9.84
N GLU A 39 9.09 8.76 -10.28
CA GLU A 39 9.03 9.40 -11.59
C GLU A 39 9.17 8.36 -12.71
N LYS A 40 10.09 7.40 -12.56
CA LYS A 40 10.25 6.26 -13.47
C LYS A 40 9.00 5.39 -13.50
N ALA A 41 8.44 5.07 -12.33
CA ALA A 41 7.17 4.35 -12.24
C ALA A 41 6.09 5.10 -13.01
N THR A 42 5.90 6.40 -12.73
CA THR A 42 4.94 7.27 -13.44
C THR A 42 5.17 7.30 -14.96
N GLY A 43 6.43 7.25 -15.40
CA GLY A 43 6.81 7.18 -16.82
C GLY A 43 6.40 5.86 -17.48
N PHE A 44 6.63 4.74 -16.80
CA PHE A 44 6.15 3.42 -17.24
C PHE A 44 4.62 3.40 -17.36
N LEU A 45 3.90 4.04 -16.43
CA LEU A 45 2.43 4.08 -16.51
C LEU A 45 1.95 4.84 -17.72
N GLU A 46 2.65 5.92 -18.07
CA GLU A 46 2.32 6.70 -19.25
C GLU A 46 2.55 5.92 -20.55
N SER A 47 3.51 4.99 -20.59
CA SER A 47 3.74 4.14 -21.76
C SER A 47 2.74 2.99 -21.84
N GLU A 48 2.41 2.36 -20.71
CA GLU A 48 1.61 1.14 -20.65
C GLU A 48 0.12 1.34 -20.33
N TYR A 49 -0.37 2.59 -20.23
CA TYR A 49 -1.74 2.88 -19.75
C TYR A 49 -2.88 2.15 -20.49
N LYS A 50 -2.63 1.57 -21.66
CA LYS A 50 -3.64 0.82 -22.41
C LYS A 50 -3.74 -0.65 -22.01
N ASP A 51 -2.65 -1.20 -21.48
CA ASP A 51 -2.47 -2.61 -21.19
C ASP A 51 -2.54 -2.89 -19.68
N ILE A 52 -2.70 -1.84 -18.86
CA ILE A 52 -2.83 -1.93 -17.41
C ILE A 52 -4.25 -2.38 -17.02
N ASN A 53 -4.32 -3.39 -16.15
CA ASN A 53 -5.54 -3.87 -15.52
C ASN A 53 -5.98 -2.97 -14.34
N LEU A 54 -7.07 -3.35 -13.67
CA LEU A 54 -7.60 -2.60 -12.53
C LEU A 54 -6.59 -2.52 -11.38
N ASP A 55 -5.87 -3.61 -11.08
CA ASP A 55 -4.89 -3.65 -9.98
C ASP A 55 -3.76 -2.65 -10.20
N GLY A 56 -3.28 -2.53 -11.44
CA GLY A 56 -2.32 -1.48 -11.77
C GLY A 56 -2.89 -0.07 -11.57
N VAL A 57 -4.15 0.19 -11.93
CA VAL A 57 -4.80 1.49 -11.66
C VAL A 57 -4.92 1.76 -10.17
N MET A 58 -5.27 0.74 -9.39
CA MET A 58 -5.38 0.80 -7.94
C MET A 58 -4.05 1.20 -7.29
N GLY A 59 -2.94 0.59 -7.69
CA GLY A 59 -1.61 0.97 -7.21
C GLY A 59 -1.26 2.43 -7.48
N PHE A 60 -1.75 3.00 -8.58
CA PHE A 60 -1.50 4.41 -8.93
C PHE A 60 -2.34 5.37 -8.12
N LEU A 61 -3.55 4.97 -7.77
CA LEU A 61 -4.41 5.73 -6.86
C LEU A 61 -3.80 5.74 -5.46
N PHE A 62 -3.29 4.61 -4.98
CA PHE A 62 -2.61 4.52 -3.69
C PHE A 62 -1.37 5.42 -3.65
N LEU A 63 -0.57 5.41 -4.72
CA LEU A 63 0.56 6.32 -4.87
C LEU A 63 0.10 7.80 -4.81
N GLN A 64 -0.99 8.16 -5.51
CA GLN A 64 -1.55 9.51 -5.44
C GLN A 64 -2.00 9.90 -4.01
N VAL A 65 -2.57 8.97 -3.26
CA VAL A 65 -3.01 9.16 -1.87
C VAL A 65 -1.81 9.37 -0.94
N CYS A 66 -0.78 8.54 -1.05
CA CYS A 66 0.49 8.68 -0.34
C CYS A 66 1.11 10.06 -0.54
N TYR A 67 1.11 10.56 -1.78
CA TYR A 67 1.60 11.89 -2.08
C TYR A 67 0.77 13.03 -1.47
N ARG A 68 -0.56 12.94 -1.52
CA ARG A 68 -1.43 13.95 -0.93
C ARG A 68 -1.25 14.02 0.59
N TYR A 69 -1.06 12.87 1.23
CA TYR A 69 -0.82 12.78 2.66
C TYR A 69 0.53 13.41 3.07
N SER A 70 1.62 13.08 2.38
CA SER A 70 2.94 13.69 2.63
C SER A 70 2.90 15.22 2.53
N ASN A 71 2.18 15.78 1.54
CA ASN A 71 2.03 17.24 1.40
C ASN A 71 1.17 17.92 2.48
N ARG A 72 0.36 17.17 3.25
CA ARG A 72 -0.48 17.71 4.32
C ARG A 72 0.18 17.67 5.69
N GLN A 73 1.26 16.90 5.85
CA GLN A 73 2.01 16.87 7.11
C GLN A 73 2.74 18.19 7.35
N THR A 74 2.87 18.57 8.63
CA THR A 74 3.47 19.83 9.08
C THR A 74 4.97 19.90 8.76
N PRO A 75 5.58 21.10 8.65
CA PRO A 75 6.95 21.32 8.17
C PRO A 75 8.10 20.65 8.97
N ASN A 76 7.78 19.94 10.06
CA ASN A 76 8.76 19.42 11.00
C ASN A 76 9.05 17.91 10.85
N SER A 77 8.38 17.17 9.95
CA SER A 77 8.59 15.72 9.83
C SER A 77 9.53 15.29 8.68
N VAL A 78 9.70 16.09 7.62
CA VAL A 78 10.66 15.82 6.53
C VAL A 78 11.13 17.14 5.92
N PHE A 79 12.43 17.44 5.99
CA PHE A 79 13.02 18.58 5.27
C PHE A 79 13.12 18.25 3.77
N MET A 80 12.04 18.48 3.01
CA MET A 80 12.06 18.37 1.56
C MET A 80 12.52 19.69 0.93
N LEU A 81 13.44 19.62 -0.04
CA LEU A 81 13.86 20.79 -0.82
C LEU A 81 12.73 21.32 -1.69
N ARG A 82 12.76 22.63 -1.98
CA ARG A 82 11.77 23.26 -2.86
C ARG A 82 11.73 22.63 -4.26
N SER A 83 12.87 22.20 -4.79
CA SER A 83 13.00 21.49 -6.07
C SER A 83 12.25 20.15 -6.04
N GLN A 84 12.47 19.35 -5.01
CA GLN A 84 11.79 18.08 -4.75
C GLN A 84 10.27 18.28 -4.64
N CYS A 85 9.82 19.27 -3.87
CA CYS A 85 8.40 19.62 -3.78
C CYS A 85 7.78 19.96 -5.14
N LEU A 86 8.52 20.68 -6.01
CA LEU A 86 8.04 21.01 -7.35
C LEU A 86 7.98 19.78 -8.26
N GLN A 87 8.95 18.88 -8.16
CA GLN A 87 8.96 17.61 -8.90
C GLN A 87 7.80 16.72 -8.50
N VAL A 88 7.57 16.55 -7.20
CA VAL A 88 6.43 15.81 -6.65
C VAL A 88 5.10 16.42 -7.11
N LYS A 89 4.94 17.74 -7.06
CA LYS A 89 3.73 18.41 -7.57
C LYS A 89 3.47 18.14 -9.06
N ARG A 90 4.52 18.17 -9.90
CA ARG A 90 4.39 17.85 -11.32
C ARG A 90 3.98 16.39 -11.53
N MET A 91 4.58 15.46 -10.79
CA MET A 91 4.22 14.04 -10.83
C MET A 91 2.77 13.80 -10.44
N VAL A 92 2.26 14.44 -9.38
CA VAL A 92 0.85 14.30 -8.96
C VAL A 92 -0.12 14.75 -10.07
N ILE A 93 0.17 15.87 -10.73
CA ILE A 93 -0.63 16.35 -11.86
C ILE A 93 -0.59 15.34 -13.02
N LYS A 94 0.61 14.85 -13.36
CA LYS A 94 0.81 13.87 -14.42
C LYS A 94 0.06 12.57 -14.14
N LEU A 95 0.20 12.03 -12.93
CA LEU A 95 -0.46 10.81 -12.47
C LEU A 95 -1.98 10.93 -12.54
N LYS A 96 -2.56 12.07 -12.14
CA LYS A 96 -4.00 12.32 -12.28
C LYS A 96 -4.48 12.21 -13.73
N ASN A 97 -3.72 12.74 -14.68
CA ASN A 97 -4.05 12.66 -16.10
C ASN A 97 -3.90 11.24 -16.66
N ILE A 98 -2.88 10.50 -16.21
CA ILE A 98 -2.66 9.10 -16.61
C ILE A 98 -3.80 8.23 -16.09
N ILE A 99 -4.12 8.30 -14.78
CA ILE A 99 -5.25 7.57 -14.18
C ILE A 99 -6.53 7.81 -14.97
N LYS A 100 -6.83 9.05 -15.36
CA LYS A 100 -8.04 9.33 -16.15
C LYS A 100 -8.03 8.69 -17.53
N LYS A 101 -6.87 8.60 -18.18
CA LYS A 101 -6.72 7.89 -19.46
C LYS A 101 -6.89 6.39 -19.27
N THR A 102 -6.29 5.81 -18.23
CA THR A 102 -6.40 4.38 -17.93
C THR A 102 -7.83 3.99 -17.58
N GLU A 103 -8.53 4.78 -16.75
CA GLU A 103 -9.97 4.58 -16.48
C GLU A 103 -10.80 4.50 -17.77
N ASN A 104 -10.56 5.42 -18.72
CA ASN A 104 -11.30 5.43 -19.98
C ASN A 104 -11.01 4.18 -20.84
N GLU A 105 -9.80 3.63 -20.74
CA GLU A 105 -9.45 2.40 -21.45
C GLU A 105 -10.03 1.17 -20.76
N LEU A 106 -10.01 1.10 -19.42
CA LEU A 106 -10.70 0.08 -18.65
C LEU A 106 -12.20 0.05 -18.96
N ILE A 107 -12.85 1.21 -19.03
CA ILE A 107 -14.27 1.33 -19.41
C ILE A 107 -14.54 0.73 -20.80
N ARG A 108 -13.60 0.89 -21.75
CA ARG A 108 -13.73 0.34 -23.10
C ARG A 108 -13.50 -1.16 -23.15
N ASN A 109 -12.55 -1.65 -22.37
CA ASN A 109 -12.15 -3.05 -22.37
C ASN A 109 -13.11 -3.91 -21.56
N ASP A 110 -13.50 -3.47 -20.36
CA ASP A 110 -14.41 -4.17 -19.47
C ASP A 110 -15.23 -3.20 -18.59
N LEU A 111 -16.36 -2.75 -19.15
CA LEU A 111 -17.29 -1.85 -18.46
C LEU A 111 -17.88 -2.48 -17.19
N GLN A 112 -18.08 -3.80 -17.17
CA GLN A 112 -18.69 -4.47 -16.03
C GLN A 112 -17.71 -4.48 -14.86
N TYR A 113 -16.49 -4.92 -15.11
CA TYR A 113 -15.44 -4.96 -14.09
C TYR A 113 -15.13 -3.55 -13.55
N PHE A 114 -15.08 -2.54 -14.42
CA PHE A 114 -14.97 -1.15 -13.99
C PHE A 114 -16.08 -0.73 -13.03
N LYS A 115 -17.35 -1.02 -13.35
CA LYS A 115 -18.50 -0.64 -12.50
C LYS A 115 -18.49 -1.34 -11.15
N GLU A 116 -18.03 -2.59 -11.13
CA GLU A 116 -17.93 -3.39 -9.91
C GLU A 116 -16.93 -2.78 -8.92
N PHE A 117 -15.86 -2.17 -9.41
CA PHE A 117 -14.79 -1.60 -8.57
C PHE A 117 -14.67 -0.07 -8.60
N GLU A 118 -15.54 0.63 -9.34
CA GLU A 118 -15.58 2.09 -9.43
C GLU A 118 -15.42 2.80 -8.07
N PRO A 119 -16.05 2.35 -6.95
CA PRO A 119 -15.86 3.01 -5.67
C PRO A 119 -14.40 3.06 -5.21
N LEU A 120 -13.61 2.01 -5.47
CA LEU A 120 -12.19 1.96 -5.11
C LEU A 120 -11.34 2.90 -5.96
N LEU A 121 -11.82 3.22 -7.18
CA LEU A 121 -11.13 4.09 -8.11
C LEU A 121 -11.24 5.58 -7.75
N THR A 122 -12.09 5.92 -6.78
CA THR A 122 -12.21 7.29 -6.29
C THR A 122 -11.09 7.60 -5.30
N SER A 123 -10.36 8.70 -5.53
CA SER A 123 -9.21 9.07 -4.68
C SER A 123 -9.56 9.36 -3.21
N ASP A 124 -10.85 9.53 -2.90
CA ASP A 124 -11.34 9.83 -1.55
C ASP A 124 -11.79 8.57 -0.80
N PHE A 125 -11.80 7.41 -1.47
CA PHE A 125 -12.06 6.13 -0.83
C PHE A 125 -10.93 5.74 0.12
N TRP A 126 -9.69 5.90 -0.35
CA TRP A 126 -8.48 5.51 0.39
C TRP A 126 -8.08 6.59 1.38
N THR A 127 -7.83 6.16 2.61
CA THR A 127 -7.22 7.00 3.65
C THR A 127 -6.01 6.28 4.21
N LEU A 128 -4.96 7.03 4.53
CA LEU A 128 -3.78 6.46 5.18
C LEU A 128 -4.00 6.41 6.69
N PRO A 129 -3.51 5.36 7.36
CA PRO A 129 -3.60 5.28 8.81
C PRO A 129 -2.84 6.44 9.44
N GLN A 130 -3.32 6.90 10.59
CA GLN A 130 -2.65 7.96 11.35
C GLN A 130 -1.31 7.48 11.92
N MET A 131 -1.16 6.17 12.16
CA MET A 131 0.05 5.54 12.64
C MET A 131 0.29 4.23 11.91
N TRP A 132 1.54 4.02 11.49
CA TRP A 132 2.01 2.73 10.99
C TRP A 132 2.16 1.76 12.16
N THR A 133 1.75 0.51 11.98
CA THR A 133 1.85 -0.53 13.02
C THR A 133 2.96 -1.49 12.64
N GLU A 134 3.84 -1.80 13.58
CA GLU A 134 4.88 -2.81 13.36
C GLU A 134 4.26 -4.20 13.20
N THR A 135 4.81 -4.97 12.26
CA THR A 135 4.46 -6.38 12.12
C THR A 135 5.02 -7.19 13.28
N ASN A 136 4.34 -8.28 13.64
CA ASN A 136 4.73 -9.10 14.76
C ASN A 136 5.09 -10.51 14.27
N PRO A 137 6.35 -10.96 14.44
CA PRO A 137 6.78 -12.30 14.05
C PRO A 137 5.94 -13.43 14.67
N GLY A 138 5.30 -13.20 15.82
CA GLY A 138 4.41 -14.15 16.48
C GLY A 138 3.10 -14.43 15.73
N PHE A 139 2.71 -13.58 14.77
CA PHE A 139 1.52 -13.78 13.93
C PHE A 139 1.82 -14.45 12.58
N VAL A 140 3.09 -14.71 12.31
CA VAL A 140 3.51 -15.41 11.10
C VAL A 140 3.07 -16.87 11.17
N TYR A 141 2.54 -17.40 10.06
CA TYR A 141 2.16 -18.80 9.96
C TYR A 141 3.36 -19.72 10.17
N SER A 142 3.15 -20.82 10.91
CA SER A 142 4.14 -21.89 11.01
C SER A 142 4.37 -22.57 9.66
N THR A 143 3.32 -22.67 8.85
CA THR A 143 3.32 -23.31 7.53
C THR A 143 2.35 -22.56 6.61
N SER A 144 2.78 -22.29 5.38
CA SER A 144 1.91 -21.81 4.30
C SER A 144 1.46 -22.99 3.45
N ARG A 145 0.34 -22.83 2.74
CA ARG A 145 -0.06 -23.74 1.67
C ARG A 145 0.81 -23.51 0.44
N ASP A 146 0.94 -24.54 -0.38
CA ASP A 146 1.73 -24.52 -1.62
C ASP A 146 1.00 -23.88 -2.81
N LYS A 147 -0.30 -23.60 -2.67
CA LYS A 147 -1.17 -23.08 -3.73
C LYS A 147 -2.13 -22.04 -3.19
N GLU A 148 -2.55 -21.16 -4.08
CA GLU A 148 -3.62 -20.19 -3.84
C GLU A 148 -4.84 -20.84 -3.17
N CYS A 149 -5.39 -20.15 -2.18
CA CYS A 149 -6.56 -20.62 -1.43
C CYS A 149 -7.85 -20.49 -2.23
N PHE A 150 -7.92 -19.50 -3.11
CA PHE A 150 -9.07 -19.19 -3.94
C PHE A 150 -8.61 -18.47 -5.21
N ASN A 151 -9.51 -18.33 -6.18
CA ASN A 151 -9.24 -17.55 -7.39
C ASN A 151 -9.80 -16.13 -7.29
N GLU A 152 -9.33 -15.27 -8.18
CA GLU A 152 -9.73 -13.86 -8.31
C GLU A 152 -11.26 -13.68 -8.36
N LYS A 153 -11.97 -14.53 -9.11
CA LYS A 153 -13.44 -14.46 -9.19
C LYS A 153 -14.14 -14.58 -7.83
N ILE A 154 -13.60 -15.38 -6.90
CA ILE A 154 -14.17 -15.52 -5.55
C ILE A 154 -13.87 -14.27 -4.73
N SER A 155 -12.63 -13.77 -4.76
CA SER A 155 -12.26 -12.55 -4.02
C SER A 155 -13.02 -11.32 -4.49
N ASP A 156 -13.14 -11.15 -5.80
CA ASP A 156 -13.74 -9.98 -6.42
C ASP A 156 -15.21 -9.92 -6.08
N ARG A 157 -15.90 -11.07 -6.17
CA ARG A 157 -17.27 -11.19 -5.70
C ARG A 157 -17.41 -10.78 -4.24
N CYS A 158 -16.48 -11.16 -3.37
CA CYS A 158 -16.55 -10.80 -1.96
C CYS A 158 -16.31 -9.31 -1.72
N MET A 159 -15.37 -8.70 -2.42
CA MET A 159 -15.10 -7.26 -2.32
C MET A 159 -16.26 -6.43 -2.89
N THR A 160 -16.79 -6.79 -4.05
CA THR A 160 -17.93 -6.11 -4.68
C THR A 160 -19.24 -6.23 -3.89
N LEU A 161 -19.42 -7.30 -3.11
CA LEU A 161 -20.49 -7.41 -2.11
C LEU A 161 -20.32 -6.47 -0.92
N LEU A 162 -19.08 -6.18 -0.50
CA LEU A 162 -18.82 -5.13 0.50
C LEU A 162 -19.10 -3.74 -0.08
N LEU A 163 -18.71 -3.52 -1.33
CA LEU A 163 -18.89 -2.25 -2.02
C LEU A 163 -20.36 -1.96 -2.33
N GLY A 164 -21.18 -3.00 -2.53
CA GLY A 164 -22.56 -2.87 -2.96
C GLY A 164 -22.63 -2.58 -4.44
N THR A 165 -21.87 -3.33 -5.24
CA THR A 165 -21.76 -3.16 -6.70
C THR A 165 -21.95 -4.47 -7.47
N TRP A 166 -21.86 -5.62 -6.79
CA TRP A 166 -22.04 -6.95 -7.39
C TRP A 166 -23.38 -7.08 -8.13
N GLU A 167 -23.37 -7.45 -9.41
CA GLU A 167 -24.58 -7.66 -10.23
C GLU A 167 -25.61 -6.52 -10.14
N HIS A 168 -25.15 -5.27 -10.04
CA HIS A 168 -25.99 -4.08 -9.85
C HIS A 168 -26.79 -4.04 -8.52
N SER A 169 -26.47 -4.91 -7.56
CA SER A 169 -27.01 -4.84 -6.20
C SER A 169 -26.51 -3.56 -5.53
N ALA A 170 -27.42 -2.71 -5.08
CA ALA A 170 -27.09 -1.46 -4.41
C ALA A 170 -26.89 -1.61 -2.88
N VAL A 171 -26.95 -2.83 -2.33
CA VAL A 171 -26.83 -3.07 -0.89
C VAL A 171 -25.35 -3.30 -0.55
N PRO A 172 -24.66 -2.34 0.09
CA PRO A 172 -23.28 -2.54 0.52
C PRO A 172 -23.20 -3.40 1.78
N CYS A 173 -21.97 -3.79 2.15
CA CYS A 173 -21.67 -4.53 3.36
C CYS A 173 -22.36 -5.89 3.49
N VAL A 174 -22.59 -6.57 2.36
CA VAL A 174 -23.09 -7.95 2.36
C VAL A 174 -21.93 -8.91 2.62
N VAL A 175 -21.93 -9.54 3.80
CA VAL A 175 -20.90 -10.52 4.20
C VAL A 175 -21.51 -11.91 4.23
N THR A 176 -21.37 -12.65 3.14
CA THR A 176 -21.83 -14.05 3.07
C THR A 176 -20.93 -14.96 3.91
N HIS A 177 -21.46 -16.12 4.31
CA HIS A 177 -20.66 -17.14 5.01
C HIS A 177 -19.48 -17.63 4.16
N THR A 178 -19.66 -17.77 2.85
CA THR A 178 -18.58 -18.12 1.92
C THR A 178 -17.47 -17.05 1.96
N CYS A 179 -17.82 -15.78 1.79
CA CYS A 179 -16.83 -14.70 1.80
C CYS A 179 -16.10 -14.59 3.12
N ARG A 180 -16.84 -14.68 4.24
CA ARG A 180 -16.26 -14.73 5.58
C ARG A 180 -15.22 -15.83 5.68
N ASN A 181 -15.61 -17.08 5.43
CA ASN A 181 -14.72 -18.23 5.64
C ASN A 181 -13.52 -18.23 4.71
N THR A 182 -13.71 -17.81 3.46
CA THR A 182 -12.61 -17.67 2.50
C THR A 182 -11.63 -16.58 2.96
N MET A 183 -12.13 -15.42 3.38
CA MET A 183 -11.29 -14.28 3.72
C MET A 183 -10.64 -14.39 5.10
N THR A 184 -11.17 -15.21 6.00
CA THR A 184 -10.57 -15.46 7.32
C THR A 184 -9.66 -16.70 7.37
N GLN A 185 -9.47 -17.39 6.25
CA GLN A 185 -8.67 -18.62 6.21
C GLN A 185 -7.17 -18.33 6.36
N PHE A 186 -6.51 -18.93 7.35
CA PHE A 186 -5.05 -18.83 7.51
C PHE A 186 -4.26 -19.73 6.57
N GLY A 187 -2.98 -19.37 6.39
CA GLY A 187 -2.01 -20.14 5.61
C GLY A 187 -2.15 -19.97 4.10
N CYS A 188 -2.86 -18.94 3.63
CA CYS A 188 -2.96 -18.62 2.21
C CYS A 188 -1.68 -17.93 1.72
N PRO A 189 -1.12 -18.38 0.58
CA PRO A 189 0.06 -17.76 -0.01
C PRO A 189 -0.33 -16.60 -0.94
N ASP A 190 0.69 -15.87 -1.38
CA ASP A 190 0.71 -15.05 -2.59
C ASP A 190 -0.53 -14.14 -2.75
N TYR A 191 -1.24 -14.19 -3.87
CA TYR A 191 -2.34 -13.24 -4.18
C TYR A 191 -3.58 -13.48 -3.32
N SER A 192 -3.83 -14.71 -2.86
CA SER A 192 -4.88 -14.97 -1.88
C SER A 192 -4.64 -14.16 -0.60
N LEU A 193 -3.39 -14.03 -0.17
CA LEU A 193 -3.06 -13.27 1.04
C LEU A 193 -3.29 -11.77 0.86
N SER A 194 -2.92 -11.20 -0.29
CA SER A 194 -3.17 -9.78 -0.60
C SER A 194 -4.66 -9.48 -0.68
N HIS A 195 -5.43 -10.34 -1.35
CA HIS A 195 -6.87 -10.20 -1.47
C HIS A 195 -7.59 -10.32 -0.12
N GLN A 196 -7.09 -11.16 0.78
CA GLN A 196 -7.59 -11.23 2.16
C GLN A 196 -7.41 -9.89 2.89
N LEU A 197 -6.21 -9.30 2.86
CA LEU A 197 -5.97 -8.01 3.50
C LEU A 197 -6.82 -6.89 2.87
N LEU A 198 -6.85 -6.83 1.54
CA LEU A 198 -7.62 -5.84 0.79
C LEU A 198 -9.11 -5.91 1.14
N TYR A 199 -9.68 -7.12 1.27
CA TYR A 199 -11.07 -7.31 1.71
C TYR A 199 -11.34 -6.68 3.09
N PHE A 200 -10.43 -6.87 4.06
CA PHE A 200 -10.56 -6.26 5.38
C PHE A 200 -10.38 -4.74 5.37
N MET A 201 -9.47 -4.21 4.54
CA MET A 201 -9.29 -2.77 4.36
C MET A 201 -10.54 -2.12 3.77
N ILE A 202 -11.13 -2.71 2.72
CA ILE A 202 -12.39 -2.25 2.12
C ILE A 202 -13.51 -2.25 3.17
N GLY A 203 -13.64 -3.34 3.93
CA GLY A 203 -14.65 -3.43 4.98
C GLY A 203 -14.47 -2.39 6.08
N GLU A 204 -13.24 -2.09 6.49
CA GLU A 204 -12.95 -1.05 7.47
C GLU A 204 -13.32 0.35 6.94
N LEU A 205 -12.87 0.69 5.73
CA LEU A 205 -13.15 1.99 5.09
C LEU A 205 -14.67 2.20 4.87
N LYS A 206 -15.39 1.13 4.52
CA LYS A 206 -16.86 1.13 4.36
C LYS A 206 -17.62 0.94 5.68
N ARG A 207 -16.93 0.69 6.79
CA ARG A 207 -17.49 0.39 8.12
C ARG A 207 -18.44 -0.83 8.10
N CYS A 208 -18.12 -1.83 7.30
CA CYS A 208 -18.86 -3.08 7.20
C CYS A 208 -18.53 -4.02 8.37
N PRO A 209 -19.53 -4.68 8.98
CA PRO A 209 -19.31 -5.65 10.06
C PRO A 209 -18.86 -7.00 9.50
N ILE A 210 -17.59 -7.11 9.09
CA ILE A 210 -17.02 -8.38 8.58
C ILE A 210 -17.15 -9.48 9.63
N ILE A 211 -16.77 -9.20 10.88
CA ILE A 211 -16.90 -10.13 12.01
C ILE A 211 -18.10 -9.71 12.90
N PRO A 212 -19.18 -10.52 13.00
CA PRO A 212 -20.33 -10.28 13.85
C PRO A 212 -19.93 -10.23 15.32
N LYS A 213 -20.58 -9.34 16.06
CA LYS A 213 -20.41 -9.23 17.52
C LYS A 213 -20.63 -10.55 18.25
N ARG A 214 -21.56 -11.41 17.79
CA ARG A 214 -21.83 -12.73 18.38
C ARG A 214 -20.67 -13.72 18.25
N GLU A 215 -19.86 -13.60 17.19
CA GLU A 215 -18.63 -14.39 17.03
C GLU A 215 -17.49 -13.81 17.87
N GLN A 216 -17.55 -12.50 18.16
CA GLN A 216 -16.57 -11.85 19.05
C GLN A 216 -16.73 -12.23 20.53
N GLU A 217 -17.93 -12.64 20.92
CA GLU A 217 -18.27 -13.00 22.30
C GLU A 217 -17.98 -14.49 22.61
N GLN A 218 -17.49 -15.28 21.65
CA GLN A 218 -17.14 -16.68 21.88
C GLN A 218 -15.70 -16.86 22.40
N PRO A 219 -15.48 -17.60 23.50
CA PRO A 219 -14.19 -17.68 24.20
C PRO A 219 -13.12 -18.53 23.52
N ARG A 220 -13.41 -19.16 22.37
CA ARG A 220 -12.41 -19.89 21.57
C ARG A 220 -12.07 -19.09 20.32
N VAL A 221 -11.14 -18.16 20.49
CA VAL A 221 -10.49 -17.36 19.43
C VAL A 221 -11.44 -16.37 18.76
N SER A 222 -11.96 -15.42 19.54
CA SER A 222 -12.49 -14.19 18.93
C SER A 222 -11.32 -13.38 18.38
N MET A 223 -11.21 -13.33 17.05
CA MET A 223 -10.35 -12.37 16.36
C MET A 223 -11.19 -11.21 15.84
N THR A 224 -10.65 -10.01 15.99
CA THR A 224 -11.19 -8.79 15.42
C THR A 224 -10.70 -8.58 13.99
N THR A 225 -11.31 -7.64 13.27
CA THR A 225 -10.81 -7.16 11.97
C THR A 225 -9.34 -6.77 12.05
N GLN A 226 -8.93 -6.10 13.13
CA GLN A 226 -7.55 -5.66 13.29
C GLN A 226 -6.58 -6.82 13.51
N ASP A 227 -7.00 -7.86 14.22
CA ASP A 227 -6.17 -9.06 14.42
C ASP A 227 -5.92 -9.78 13.08
N TYR A 228 -6.95 -9.92 12.24
CA TYR A 228 -6.78 -10.48 10.89
C TYR A 228 -5.83 -9.66 10.04
N LYS A 229 -6.01 -8.33 9.99
CA LYS A 229 -5.10 -7.42 9.27
C LYS A 229 -3.67 -7.59 9.77
N GLN A 230 -3.44 -7.63 11.07
CA GLN A 230 -2.10 -7.77 11.64
C GLN A 230 -1.45 -9.10 11.28
N VAL A 231 -2.23 -10.20 11.29
CA VAL A 231 -1.75 -11.51 10.83
C VAL A 231 -1.36 -11.46 9.36
N PHE A 232 -2.21 -10.93 8.49
CA PHE A 232 -1.93 -10.88 7.06
C PHE A 232 -0.73 -10.00 6.73
N CYS A 233 -0.68 -8.77 7.27
CA CYS A 233 0.47 -7.87 7.12
C CYS A 233 1.77 -8.53 7.60
N SER A 234 1.75 -9.23 8.75
CA SER A 234 2.97 -9.88 9.27
C SER A 234 3.49 -11.00 8.35
N ASN A 235 2.58 -11.74 7.71
CA ASN A 235 2.96 -12.77 6.75
C ASN A 235 3.46 -12.18 5.42
N MET A 236 2.82 -11.12 4.93
CA MET A 236 3.28 -10.38 3.76
C MET A 236 4.68 -9.81 3.96
N MET A 237 4.91 -9.11 5.07
CA MET A 237 6.20 -8.47 5.32
C MET A 237 7.32 -9.50 5.52
N LYS A 238 7.03 -10.65 6.13
CA LYS A 238 8.01 -11.75 6.17
C LYS A 238 8.39 -12.22 4.76
N LYS A 239 7.42 -12.33 3.84
CA LYS A 239 7.68 -12.73 2.45
C LYS A 239 8.50 -11.65 1.72
N ASN A 240 8.20 -10.38 1.92
CA ASN A 240 8.96 -9.26 1.34
C ASN A 240 10.42 -9.28 1.79
N LEU A 241 10.71 -9.56 3.06
CA LEU A 241 12.08 -9.71 3.55
C LEU A 241 12.84 -10.87 2.87
N VAL A 242 12.13 -11.95 2.52
CA VAL A 242 12.72 -13.06 1.76
C VAL A 242 13.01 -12.64 0.32
N ILE A 243 12.05 -11.98 -0.35
CA ILE A 243 12.21 -11.50 -1.72
C ILE A 243 13.36 -10.49 -1.83
N GLU A 244 13.46 -9.57 -0.87
CA GLU A 244 14.55 -8.60 -0.79
C GLU A 244 15.91 -9.30 -0.62
N LYS A 245 15.99 -10.29 0.27
CA LYS A 245 17.21 -11.10 0.48
C LYS A 245 17.63 -11.87 -0.78
N GLU A 246 16.68 -12.23 -1.63
CA GLU A 246 16.89 -12.90 -2.91
C GLU A 246 17.08 -11.93 -4.08
N GLU A 247 17.31 -10.64 -3.80
CA GLU A 247 17.58 -9.59 -4.78
C GLU A 247 16.44 -9.35 -5.79
N PHE A 248 15.19 -9.48 -5.33
CA PHE A 248 13.98 -9.21 -6.10
C PHE A 248 13.88 -10.03 -7.41
N PRO A 249 13.70 -11.36 -7.32
CA PRO A 249 13.48 -12.23 -8.48
C PRO A 249 12.33 -11.71 -9.35
N LEU A 250 12.49 -11.76 -10.68
CA LEU A 250 11.59 -11.12 -11.66
C LEU A 250 10.13 -11.53 -11.45
N GLU A 251 9.90 -12.81 -11.20
CA GLU A 251 8.61 -13.44 -10.99
C GLU A 251 7.94 -13.06 -9.66
N LEU A 252 8.68 -12.49 -8.70
CA LEU A 252 8.18 -12.09 -7.38
C LEU A 252 8.09 -10.57 -7.21
N ARG A 253 8.52 -9.77 -8.20
CA ARG A 253 8.51 -8.31 -8.11
C ARG A 253 7.11 -7.73 -7.98
N ASP A 254 6.17 -8.28 -8.74
CA ASP A 254 4.76 -7.88 -8.69
C ASP A 254 4.19 -8.08 -7.29
N LEU A 255 4.34 -9.30 -6.76
CA LEU A 255 3.90 -9.65 -5.40
C LEU A 255 4.58 -8.79 -4.32
N PHE A 256 5.87 -8.50 -4.48
CA PHE A 256 6.59 -7.62 -3.56
C PHE A 256 6.01 -6.20 -3.54
N MET A 257 5.69 -5.64 -4.71
CA MET A 257 5.07 -4.31 -4.82
C MET A 257 3.69 -4.31 -4.17
N GLU A 258 2.86 -5.30 -4.46
CA GLU A 258 1.51 -5.42 -3.90
C GLU A 258 1.54 -5.53 -2.36
N TYR A 259 2.44 -6.35 -1.82
CA TYR A 259 2.59 -6.50 -0.37
C TYR A 259 3.11 -5.22 0.28
N SER A 260 4.03 -4.51 -0.39
CA SER A 260 4.54 -3.22 0.10
C SER A 260 3.46 -2.14 0.08
N GLU A 261 2.53 -2.20 -0.89
CA GLU A 261 1.42 -1.25 -0.97
C GLU A 261 0.39 -1.47 0.14
N LEU A 262 0.03 -2.73 0.41
CA LEU A 262 -1.05 -3.04 1.34
C LEU A 262 -0.58 -3.10 2.81
N ALA A 263 0.68 -3.50 3.06
CA ALA A 263 1.20 -3.80 4.39
C ALA A 263 2.52 -3.10 4.75
N GLY A 264 3.13 -2.37 3.81
CA GLY A 264 4.38 -1.63 4.01
C GLY A 264 4.22 -0.27 4.68
#